data_AF-A0A3A1Y7M9-F1
#
_entry.id   AF-A0A3A1Y7M9-F1
#
_cell.length_a   1.000
_cell.length_b   1.000
_cell.length_c   1.000
_cell.angle_alpha   90.00
_cell.angle_beta   90.00
_cell.angle_gamma   90.00
#
_symmetry.space_group_name_H-M   'P 1'
#
loop_
_entity.id
_entity.type
_entity.pdbx_description
1 polymer ?
#
loop_
_entity_poly.entity_id
_entity_poly.type
_entity_poly.pdbx_seq_one_letter_code
_entity_poly.pdbx_strand_id
1 'polypeptide(L)'
;MDFELDFNEIEVEVTETKPKIKPISVSALLQMIYANFRDRFWGVYLVAEISSFKTSGRHAYLTLKDTENDAVISATLWNYKTSIKDFATRTGSREEDFCDGATVEVYGEMTVYEARGSMQLNINRMRIAGGVGEQLAKIQRIKEYILAQGWQRSENKKPIPPFPKTVGIISSSAAAGVKDMLKVFADEGADIKIIIYECNVQGVNAVPTIVNALQTANSEQRCDLLIIGRGGGAFEDLLPFSELEVVEAVVRSQIPIISAVGHEVDNPLTDLVADFSCVTPTAAAKYVCAARVQLRTILVASYRAIENAKNNYFANLQRIVQNFDQRVSYLDPCKKISLYQQQFAQALAELDFKFVNNLQHRRAALGQVQQRLVYNLQQRFIGFNNYLSSIRQEVEKYNPQRIVFSYSQTLANLTNLLSSAFNRKIFTYKNQLMQYQAQVSALGESAILKRSYELNLSENRFKSLDVLKSLNYKQENLQNLEQKLKQHAQAKLLGKQQNLTEHQSKIARLDLGRYLAELEHRVQNLQQQLEFKVSGLYRKKANLLSNLVQKVEMYDPKLPLSRGYAMIVAQDNRPLTSIEQVKENQQIEILMQDGSLEAHVNRINAQSEFGQKLSASKNLEKLKTLLEELKR
;
A
#
# COMPACT_ATOMS: atom_id res chain seq x y z
N MET A 1 -45.81 29.73 69.79
CA MET A 1 -46.14 28.30 69.72
C MET A 1 -45.99 27.91 68.28
N ASP A 2 -44.95 27.15 67.99
CA ASP A 2 -44.67 26.56 66.68
C ASP A 2 -45.75 25.54 66.32
N PHE A 3 -45.96 25.29 65.03
CA PHE A 3 -46.00 23.92 64.52
C PHE A 3 -45.85 23.90 62.99
N GLU A 4 -44.87 23.11 62.54
CA GLU A 4 -44.63 22.64 61.18
C GLU A 4 -45.67 21.56 60.77
N LEU A 5 -45.89 21.38 59.47
CA LEU A 5 -45.56 20.12 58.74
C LEU A 5 -46.01 20.16 57.26
N ASP A 6 -45.00 20.22 56.38
CA ASP A 6 -44.59 19.26 55.34
C ASP A 6 -45.63 18.43 54.54
N PHE A 7 -45.43 18.34 53.22
CA PHE A 7 -45.08 17.11 52.47
C PHE A 7 -45.37 17.22 50.95
N ASN A 8 -44.29 17.10 50.16
CA ASN A 8 -44.16 16.43 48.85
C ASN A 8 -45.25 16.57 47.77
N GLU A 9 -44.89 17.21 46.64
CA GLU A 9 -44.99 16.59 45.31
C GLU A 9 -44.01 17.29 44.34
N ILE A 10 -43.18 16.48 43.68
CA ILE A 10 -42.08 16.87 42.80
C ILE A 10 -42.56 16.76 41.36
N GLU A 11 -42.38 17.81 40.55
CA GLU A 11 -42.10 17.67 39.12
C GLU A 11 -40.96 18.61 38.70
N VAL A 12 -40.10 18.07 37.84
CA VAL A 12 -38.81 18.59 37.41
C VAL A 12 -38.97 19.39 36.12
N GLU A 13 -38.36 20.57 36.02
CA GLU A 13 -37.77 21.01 34.74
C GLU A 13 -36.63 22.02 34.97
N VAL A 14 -35.42 21.62 34.58
CA VAL A 14 -34.21 22.44 34.61
C VAL A 14 -34.30 23.45 33.47
N THR A 15 -34.48 24.72 33.81
CA THR A 15 -34.15 25.84 32.93
C THR A 15 -32.86 26.48 33.44
N GLU A 16 -31.85 26.59 32.57
CA GLU A 16 -30.60 27.31 32.86
C GLU A 16 -30.92 28.72 33.33
N THR A 17 -30.81 28.92 34.64
CA THR A 17 -30.98 30.24 35.24
C THR A 17 -29.74 31.06 34.90
N LYS A 18 -29.91 32.09 34.04
CA LYS A 18 -28.95 33.22 33.98
C LYS A 18 -28.57 33.58 35.42
N PRO A 19 -27.27 33.66 35.76
CA PRO A 19 -26.86 33.89 37.14
C PRO A 19 -27.56 35.13 37.64
N LYS A 20 -28.37 34.99 38.70
CA LYS A 20 -29.01 36.11 39.37
C LYS A 20 -27.90 37.07 39.77
N ILE A 21 -27.88 38.26 39.16
CA ILE A 21 -26.92 39.32 39.47
C ILE A 21 -27.21 39.76 40.91
N LYS A 22 -26.44 39.23 41.87
CA LYS A 22 -26.50 39.68 43.26
C LYS A 22 -25.72 40.99 43.37
N PRO A 23 -26.19 41.97 44.16
CA PRO A 23 -25.39 43.15 44.45
C PRO A 23 -24.12 42.72 45.22
N ILE A 24 -22.96 43.09 44.69
CA ILE A 24 -21.65 42.83 45.29
C ILE A 24 -21.06 44.19 45.70
N SER A 25 -20.36 44.26 46.83
CA SER A 25 -19.69 45.49 47.24
C SER A 25 -18.52 45.83 46.29
N VAL A 26 -18.17 47.12 46.19
CA VAL A 26 -17.04 47.56 45.36
C VAL A 26 -15.73 46.85 45.78
N SER A 27 -15.51 46.66 47.08
CA SER A 27 -14.36 45.91 47.60
C SER A 27 -14.36 44.45 47.17
N ALA A 28 -15.50 43.76 47.24
CA ALA A 28 -15.60 42.36 46.83
C ALA A 28 -15.41 42.20 45.32
N LEU A 29 -15.89 43.15 44.50
CA LEU A 29 -15.62 43.16 43.07
C LEU A 29 -14.12 43.32 42.77
N LEU A 30 -13.45 44.27 43.42
CA LEU A 30 -12.00 44.48 43.23
C LEU A 30 -11.18 43.28 43.69
N GLN A 31 -11.57 42.61 44.78
CA GLN A 31 -10.94 41.37 45.23
C GLN A 31 -11.13 40.22 44.25
N MET A 32 -12.31 40.07 43.65
CA MET A 32 -12.55 39.08 42.60
C MET A 32 -11.73 39.35 41.33
N ILE A 33 -11.58 40.62 40.95
CA ILE A 33 -10.74 41.04 39.81
C ILE A 33 -9.27 40.76 40.12
N TYR A 34 -8.81 41.14 41.32
CA TYR A 34 -7.44 40.88 41.76
C TYR A 34 -7.11 39.38 41.80
N ALA A 35 -8.01 38.54 42.33
CA ALA A 35 -7.82 37.09 42.35
C ALA A 35 -7.66 36.51 40.93
N ASN A 36 -8.50 36.94 39.98
CA ASN A 36 -8.39 36.53 38.58
C ASN A 36 -7.09 37.01 37.91
N PHE A 37 -6.65 38.24 38.19
CA PHE A 37 -5.37 38.74 37.68
C PHE A 37 -4.19 37.96 38.26
N ARG A 38 -4.22 37.68 39.57
CA ARG A 38 -3.15 36.94 40.24
C ARG A 38 -3.00 35.52 39.70
N ASP A 39 -4.11 34.83 39.42
CA ASP A 39 -4.08 33.46 38.90
C ASP A 39 -3.60 33.40 37.44
N ARG A 40 -3.89 34.43 36.63
CA ARG A 40 -3.56 34.44 35.19
C ARG A 40 -2.27 35.18 34.82
N PHE A 41 -1.90 36.21 35.59
CA PHE A 41 -0.81 37.15 35.30
C PHE A 41 0.14 37.28 36.50
N TRP A 42 0.60 36.12 37.00
CA TRP A 42 1.55 36.01 38.12
C TRP A 42 2.98 36.48 37.78
N GLY A 43 3.29 36.65 36.49
CA GLY A 43 4.56 37.17 35.99
C GLY A 43 4.38 37.80 34.61
N VAL A 44 4.66 39.09 34.51
CA VAL A 44 4.55 39.90 33.29
C VAL A 44 5.91 40.52 33.01
N TYR A 45 6.38 40.35 31.77
CA TYR A 45 7.63 40.92 31.27
C TYR A 45 7.29 41.97 30.20
N LEU A 46 7.75 43.20 30.39
CA LEU A 46 7.48 44.34 29.49
C LEU A 46 8.78 45.02 29.10
N VAL A 47 8.86 45.49 27.86
CA VAL A 47 9.85 46.47 27.40
C VAL A 47 9.09 47.77 27.15
N ALA A 48 9.48 48.84 27.83
CA ALA A 48 8.73 50.10 27.79
C ALA A 48 9.65 51.28 28.11
N GLU A 49 9.26 52.48 27.69
CA GLU A 49 9.93 53.73 28.05
C GLU A 49 9.33 54.30 29.34
N ILE A 50 10.18 54.82 30.24
CA ILE A 50 9.71 55.51 31.44
C ILE A 50 9.22 56.91 31.06
N SER A 51 7.90 57.10 31.01
CA SER A 51 7.30 58.40 30.72
C SER A 51 7.24 59.34 31.92
N SER A 52 7.21 58.79 33.14
CA SER A 52 7.30 59.58 34.36
C SER A 52 7.82 58.73 35.51
N PHE A 53 8.78 59.29 36.25
CA PHE A 53 9.42 58.69 37.40
C PHE A 53 9.28 59.60 38.61
N LYS A 54 8.62 59.10 39.67
CA LYS A 54 8.42 59.84 40.92
C LYS A 54 8.76 58.99 42.13
N THR A 55 9.54 59.54 43.04
CA THR A 55 9.82 58.92 44.34
C THR A 55 8.99 59.59 45.42
N SER A 56 8.30 58.79 46.23
CA SER A 56 7.51 59.29 47.37
C SER A 56 7.77 58.43 48.60
N GLY A 57 8.43 59.05 49.59
CA GLY A 57 8.85 58.37 50.81
C GLY A 57 9.83 57.24 50.50
N ARG A 58 9.41 55.99 50.75
CA ARG A 58 10.23 54.82 50.43
C ARG A 58 9.96 54.27 49.03
N HIS A 59 8.84 54.54 48.35
CA HIS A 59 8.50 53.84 47.10
C HIS A 59 8.78 54.69 45.85
N ALA A 60 9.01 54.02 44.72
CA ALA A 60 9.08 54.67 43.42
C ALA A 60 7.86 54.30 42.58
N TYR A 61 7.28 55.28 41.92
CA TYR A 61 6.13 55.16 41.04
C TYR A 61 6.58 55.54 39.64
N LEU A 62 6.37 54.63 38.70
CA LEU A 62 6.77 54.76 37.31
C LEU A 62 5.54 54.69 36.42
N THR A 63 5.59 55.41 35.31
CA THR A 63 4.62 55.28 34.23
C THR A 63 5.34 54.70 33.03
N LEU A 64 4.97 53.48 32.63
CA LEU A 64 5.58 52.76 31.52
C LEU A 64 4.75 52.99 30.26
N LYS A 65 5.37 53.54 29.21
CA LYS A 65 4.76 53.78 27.90
C LYS A 65 5.32 52.78 26.90
N ASP A 66 4.45 52.22 26.07
CA ASP A 66 4.87 51.39 24.92
C ASP A 66 5.65 52.25 23.90
N THR A 67 6.70 51.68 23.31
CA THR A 67 7.55 52.37 22.32
C THR A 67 6.86 52.47 20.96
N GLU A 68 5.93 51.57 20.64
CA GLU A 68 5.25 51.55 19.32
C GLU A 68 3.82 52.11 19.37
N ASN A 69 3.11 51.96 20.49
CA ASN A 69 1.75 52.46 20.66
C ASN A 69 1.64 53.46 21.82
N ASP A 70 0.58 54.29 21.83
CA ASP A 70 0.30 55.20 22.95
C ASP A 70 -0.30 54.52 24.20
N ALA A 71 -0.05 53.22 24.38
CA ALA A 71 -0.49 52.46 25.53
C ALA A 71 0.40 52.77 26.75
N VAL A 72 -0.24 52.95 27.91
CA VAL A 72 0.45 53.34 29.15
C VAL A 72 -0.04 52.49 30.32
N ILE A 73 0.88 52.09 31.20
CA ILE A 73 0.56 51.40 32.46
C ILE A 73 1.33 52.01 33.64
N SER A 74 0.62 52.16 34.76
CA SER A 74 1.23 52.55 36.03
C SER A 74 1.98 51.38 36.66
N ALA A 75 3.20 51.62 37.13
CA ALA A 75 4.02 50.63 37.80
C ALA A 75 4.55 51.15 39.13
N THR A 76 4.64 50.28 40.13
CA THR A 76 5.12 50.63 41.48
C THR A 76 6.27 49.74 41.88
N LEU A 77 7.32 50.36 42.40
CA LEU A 77 8.46 49.71 43.01
C LEU A 77 8.42 49.85 44.54
N TRP A 78 8.20 48.72 45.18
CA TRP A 78 8.13 48.59 46.63
C TRP A 78 9.53 48.39 47.24
N ASN A 79 10.17 49.50 47.62
CA ASN A 79 11.54 49.58 48.13
C ASN A 79 11.83 48.87 49.49
N TYR A 80 10.88 48.10 50.04
CA TYR A 80 11.15 47.18 51.16
C TYR A 80 11.59 45.79 50.69
N LYS A 81 11.38 45.45 49.41
CA LYS A 81 11.83 44.20 48.77
C LYS A 81 13.06 44.39 47.89
N THR A 82 13.12 45.48 47.12
CA THR A 82 14.26 45.77 46.22
C THR A 82 14.28 47.26 45.88
N SER A 83 15.47 47.86 45.88
CA SER A 83 15.67 49.27 45.52
C SER A 83 16.19 49.46 44.09
N ILE A 84 16.06 50.66 43.54
CA ILE A 84 16.71 51.03 42.26
C ILE A 84 18.22 50.86 42.35
N LYS A 85 18.81 51.17 43.50
CA LYS A 85 20.22 50.92 43.81
C LYS A 85 20.60 49.45 43.70
N ASP A 86 19.73 48.55 44.17
CA ASP A 86 19.97 47.10 44.05
C ASP A 86 19.86 46.63 42.60
N PHE A 87 18.95 47.20 41.80
CA PHE A 87 18.87 46.91 40.38
C PHE A 87 20.09 47.42 39.62
N ALA A 88 20.46 48.68 39.83
CA ALA A 88 21.66 49.31 39.28
C ALA A 88 22.92 48.46 39.60
N THR A 89 23.12 48.09 40.86
CA THR A 89 24.26 47.27 41.29
C THR A 89 24.27 45.89 40.65
N ARG A 90 23.11 45.23 40.53
CA ARG A 90 23.00 43.88 39.93
C ARG A 90 23.16 43.86 38.41
N THR A 91 22.87 44.98 37.75
CA THR A 91 22.88 45.09 36.29
C THR A 91 24.08 45.89 35.77
N GLY A 92 24.91 46.44 36.66
CA GLY A 92 26.07 47.26 36.31
C GLY A 92 25.72 48.67 35.83
N SER A 93 24.45 49.09 35.94
CA SER A 93 23.97 50.44 35.58
C SER A 93 24.08 51.40 36.78
N ARG A 94 24.00 52.71 36.54
CA ARG A 94 23.92 53.74 37.59
C ARG A 94 22.46 54.01 37.95
N GLU A 95 22.22 54.51 39.16
CA GLU A 95 20.87 54.90 39.59
C GLU A 95 20.28 56.01 38.69
N GLU A 96 21.14 56.92 38.21
CA GLU A 96 20.80 58.04 37.33
C GLU A 96 20.30 57.60 35.95
N ASP A 97 20.67 56.39 35.52
CA ASP A 97 20.32 55.87 34.21
C ASP A 97 18.84 55.41 34.14
N PHE A 98 18.16 55.29 35.30
CA PHE A 98 16.72 55.02 35.41
C PHE A 98 15.92 56.33 35.55
N CYS A 99 15.94 57.15 34.49
CA CYS A 99 15.27 58.45 34.44
C CYS A 99 14.13 58.49 33.40
N ASP A 100 13.40 59.61 33.37
CA ASP A 100 12.37 59.86 32.36
C ASP A 100 13.00 59.80 30.95
N GLY A 101 12.38 59.04 30.04
CA GLY A 101 12.87 58.77 28.69
C GLY A 101 13.75 57.52 28.56
N ALA A 102 14.11 56.85 29.66
CA ALA A 102 14.89 55.62 29.59
C ALA A 102 14.02 54.42 29.17
N THR A 103 14.47 53.66 28.18
CA THR A 103 13.87 52.38 27.81
C THR A 103 14.32 51.31 28.80
N VAL A 104 13.37 50.54 29.35
CA VAL A 104 13.59 49.60 30.44
C VAL A 104 12.87 48.28 30.18
N GLU A 105 13.50 47.20 30.60
CA GLU A 105 12.88 45.87 30.66
C GLU A 105 12.47 45.59 32.10
N VAL A 106 11.18 45.33 32.30
CA VAL A 106 10.52 45.24 33.60
C VAL A 106 9.85 43.89 33.73
N TYR A 107 10.15 43.17 34.81
CA TYR A 107 9.46 41.96 35.19
C TYR A 107 8.71 42.18 36.51
N GLY A 108 7.43 41.86 36.55
CA GLY A 108 6.56 42.15 37.69
C GLY A 108 5.28 41.34 37.73
N GLU A 109 4.48 41.55 38.77
CA GLU A 109 3.17 40.93 38.94
C GLU A 109 2.06 41.97 38.75
N MET A 110 0.96 41.60 38.09
CA MET A 110 -0.17 42.50 37.90
C MET A 110 -0.98 42.60 39.20
N THR A 111 -1.31 43.81 39.63
CA THR A 111 -2.10 44.06 40.83
C THR A 111 -3.14 45.17 40.62
N VAL A 112 -4.07 45.31 41.56
CA VAL A 112 -5.13 46.33 41.55
C VAL A 112 -5.04 47.13 42.84
N TYR A 113 -4.97 48.46 42.73
CA TYR A 113 -4.97 49.33 43.89
C TYR A 113 -6.39 49.50 44.44
N GLU A 114 -6.71 48.81 45.53
CA GLU A 114 -8.07 48.68 46.06
C GLU A 114 -8.76 50.03 46.35
N ALA A 115 -8.02 51.06 46.79
CA ALA A 115 -8.61 52.36 47.15
C ALA A 115 -9.13 53.17 45.95
N ARG A 116 -8.63 52.91 44.73
CA ARG A 116 -9.07 53.61 43.51
C ARG A 116 -9.50 52.66 42.38
N GLY A 117 -9.38 51.35 42.57
CA GLY A 117 -9.69 50.35 41.56
C GLY A 117 -8.79 50.39 40.31
N SER A 118 -7.63 51.05 40.38
CA SER A 118 -6.72 51.19 39.24
C SER A 118 -5.78 49.99 39.12
N MET A 119 -5.62 49.49 37.90
CA MET A 119 -4.63 48.45 37.59
C MET A 119 -3.21 49.01 37.62
N GLN A 120 -2.27 48.26 38.17
CA GLN A 120 -0.86 48.63 38.22
C GLN A 120 0.05 47.40 38.22
N LEU A 121 1.28 47.57 37.74
CA LEU A 121 2.31 46.54 37.77
C LEU A 121 3.20 46.72 39.01
N ASN A 122 3.33 45.69 39.84
CA ASN A 122 4.36 45.67 40.89
C ASN A 122 5.68 45.18 40.29
N ILE A 123 6.71 46.01 40.32
CA ILE A 123 8.02 45.69 39.73
C ILE A 123 8.82 44.79 40.66
N ASN A 124 9.22 43.63 40.17
CA ASN A 124 10.07 42.68 40.89
C ASN A 124 11.52 42.72 40.38
N ARG A 125 11.73 42.93 39.08
CA ARG A 125 13.05 43.14 38.46
C ARG A 125 12.95 44.20 37.37
N MET A 126 14.03 44.98 37.24
CA MET A 126 14.12 46.05 36.27
C MET A 126 15.56 46.18 35.78
N ARG A 127 15.75 46.38 34.48
CA ARG A 127 17.05 46.73 33.86
C ARG A 127 16.83 47.70 32.71
N ILE A 128 17.86 48.44 32.33
CA ILE A 128 17.80 49.35 31.18
C ILE A 128 17.80 48.51 29.90
N ALA A 129 16.78 48.72 29.07
CA ALA A 129 16.73 48.20 27.72
C ALA A 129 17.63 49.07 26.84
N GLY A 130 18.95 48.88 26.90
CA GLY A 130 19.84 49.85 26.23
C GLY A 130 21.35 49.61 26.18
N GLY A 131 21.88 48.45 26.59
CA GLY A 131 23.32 48.16 26.46
C GLY A 131 23.81 47.92 25.02
N VAL A 132 22.91 47.55 24.11
CA VAL A 132 23.26 47.14 22.74
C VAL A 132 23.47 48.33 21.80
N GLY A 133 22.81 49.47 22.01
CA GLY A 133 22.88 50.63 21.10
C GLY A 133 24.27 51.27 21.03
N GLU A 134 24.90 51.51 22.18
CA GLU A 134 26.27 52.06 22.25
C GLU A 134 27.30 51.06 21.68
N GLN A 135 27.13 49.77 21.96
CA GLN A 135 27.99 48.71 21.43
C GLN A 135 27.86 48.58 19.91
N LEU A 136 26.64 48.63 19.37
CA LEU A 136 26.41 48.63 17.92
C LEU A 136 26.97 49.88 17.25
N ALA A 137 26.84 51.06 17.88
CA ALA A 137 27.45 52.28 17.38
C ALA A 137 28.98 52.19 17.37
N LYS A 138 29.59 51.57 18.39
CA LYS A 138 31.04 51.30 18.43
C LYS A 138 31.46 50.32 17.32
N ILE A 139 30.76 49.21 17.15
CA ILE A 139 31.01 48.23 16.08
C ILE A 139 30.91 48.90 14.71
N GLN A 140 29.91 49.75 14.49
CA GLN A 140 29.71 50.48 13.24
C GLN A 140 30.89 51.43 12.94
N ARG A 141 31.40 52.16 13.95
CA ARG A 141 32.60 53.00 13.78
C ARG A 141 33.84 52.18 13.41
N ILE A 142 34.04 51.04 14.05
CA ILE A 142 35.18 50.14 13.74
C ILE A 142 35.01 49.57 12.33
N LYS A 143 33.80 49.20 11.93
CA LYS A 143 33.49 48.73 10.57
C LYS A 143 33.84 49.79 9.53
N GLU A 144 33.45 51.04 9.75
CA GLU A 144 33.80 52.17 8.87
C GLU A 144 35.32 52.36 8.79
N TYR A 145 36.02 52.25 9.92
CA TYR A 145 37.49 52.28 9.95
C TYR A 145 38.13 51.15 9.13
N ILE A 146 37.65 49.91 9.29
CA ILE A 146 38.11 48.76 8.49
C ILE A 146 37.91 49.03 6.99
N LEU A 147 36.72 49.52 6.62
CA LEU A 147 36.38 49.82 5.23
C LEU A 147 37.30 50.89 4.63
N ALA A 148 37.62 51.93 5.41
CA ALA A 148 38.52 53.01 5.02
C ALA A 148 39.97 52.53 4.83
N GLN A 149 40.45 51.63 5.69
CA GLN A 149 41.79 51.01 5.56
C GLN A 149 41.84 49.97 4.43
N GLY A 150 40.70 49.46 3.99
CA GLY A 150 40.60 48.48 2.91
C GLY A 150 40.99 47.06 3.32
N TRP A 151 41.03 46.73 4.62
CA TRP A 151 41.46 45.39 5.10
C TRP A 151 40.53 44.25 4.64
N GLN A 152 39.28 44.55 4.32
CA GLN A 152 38.30 43.60 3.78
C GLN A 152 38.54 43.21 2.30
N ARG A 153 39.40 43.93 1.58
CA ARG A 153 39.63 43.69 0.14
C ARG A 153 40.27 42.32 -0.06
N SER A 154 39.80 41.59 -1.07
CA SER A 154 40.31 40.25 -1.40
C SER A 154 41.82 40.24 -1.69
N GLU A 155 42.40 41.35 -2.12
CA GLU A 155 43.84 41.54 -2.35
C GLU A 155 44.68 41.39 -1.08
N ASN A 156 44.10 41.70 0.09
CA ASN A 156 44.77 41.59 1.39
C ASN A 156 44.56 40.20 2.04
N LYS A 157 43.70 39.36 1.46
CA LYS A 157 43.39 38.03 1.96
C LYS A 157 44.34 36.99 1.37
N LYS A 158 44.88 36.13 2.22
CA LYS A 158 45.80 35.05 1.85
C LYS A 158 45.03 33.82 1.38
N PRO A 159 45.59 33.06 0.43
CA PRO A 159 45.00 31.80 0.03
C PRO A 159 45.08 30.77 1.17
N ILE A 160 43.96 30.12 1.46
CA ILE A 160 43.93 29.02 2.42
C ILE A 160 44.64 27.80 1.81
N PRO A 161 45.65 27.21 2.49
CA PRO A 161 46.32 26.02 1.97
C PRO A 161 45.32 24.87 1.84
N PRO A 162 45.30 24.14 0.71
CA PRO A 162 44.36 23.03 0.50
C PRO A 162 44.69 21.79 1.36
N PHE A 163 45.95 21.65 1.80
CA PHE A 163 46.43 20.51 2.60
C PHE A 163 47.29 20.98 3.79
N PRO A 164 46.72 21.70 4.78
CA PRO A 164 47.49 22.11 5.95
C PRO A 164 47.91 20.87 6.75
N LYS A 165 49.18 20.80 7.15
CA LYS A 165 49.71 19.73 8.00
C LYS A 165 49.46 20.03 9.48
N THR A 166 49.54 21.30 9.86
CA THR A 166 49.30 21.74 11.24
C THR A 166 48.27 22.87 11.26
N VAL A 167 47.19 22.69 12.02
CA VAL A 167 46.15 23.71 12.22
C VAL A 167 46.18 24.18 13.67
N GLY A 168 46.27 25.50 13.85
CA GLY A 168 46.16 26.15 15.15
C GLY A 168 44.71 26.55 15.43
N ILE A 169 44.18 26.22 16.60
CA ILE A 169 42.83 26.62 17.03
C ILE A 169 42.97 27.65 18.14
N ILE A 170 42.46 28.85 17.91
CA ILE A 170 42.43 29.95 18.87
C ILE A 170 41.03 30.00 19.47
N SER A 171 40.88 29.32 20.61
CA SER A 171 39.62 29.20 21.35
C SER A 171 39.90 28.64 22.74
N SER A 172 38.86 28.46 23.56
CA SER A 172 39.00 27.70 24.81
C SER A 172 38.83 26.21 24.56
N SER A 173 39.74 25.37 25.08
CA SER A 173 39.66 23.91 25.02
C SER A 173 38.39 23.34 25.66
N ALA A 174 37.78 24.07 26.61
CA ALA A 174 36.52 23.69 27.23
C ALA A 174 35.30 23.94 26.33
N ALA A 175 35.43 24.78 25.29
CA ALA A 175 34.31 25.18 24.44
C ALA A 175 33.77 24.02 23.59
N ALA A 176 32.44 23.92 23.49
CA ALA A 176 31.77 22.89 22.69
C ALA A 176 32.22 22.91 21.22
N GLY A 177 32.41 24.12 20.66
CA GLY A 177 32.86 24.30 19.27
C GLY A 177 34.22 23.67 18.97
N VAL A 178 35.16 23.67 19.93
CA VAL A 178 36.46 23.02 19.76
C VAL A 178 36.31 21.49 19.75
N LYS A 179 35.50 20.94 20.66
CA LYS A 179 35.25 19.49 20.71
C LYS A 179 34.64 18.98 19.41
N ASP A 180 33.73 19.74 18.80
CA ASP A 180 33.12 19.36 17.53
C ASP A 180 34.09 19.51 16.35
N MET A 181 34.96 20.52 16.34
CA MET A 181 36.07 20.58 15.36
C MET A 181 37.01 19.38 15.48
N LEU A 182 37.41 19.01 16.70
CA LEU A 182 38.32 17.88 16.93
C LEU A 182 37.73 16.56 16.44
N LYS A 183 36.41 16.34 16.57
CA LYS A 183 35.74 15.16 15.99
C LYS A 183 35.85 15.15 14.46
N VAL A 184 35.56 16.27 13.80
CA VAL A 184 35.68 16.37 12.33
C VAL A 184 37.12 16.12 11.88
N PHE A 185 38.11 16.67 12.58
CA PHE A 185 39.51 16.39 12.27
C PHE A 185 39.87 14.91 12.49
N ALA A 186 39.35 14.26 13.54
CA ALA A 186 39.59 12.83 13.76
C ALA A 186 39.00 11.95 12.65
N ASP A 187 37.82 12.30 12.14
CA ASP A 187 37.11 11.50 11.14
C ASP A 187 37.59 11.75 9.70
N GLU A 188 37.79 13.02 9.34
CA GLU A 188 38.03 13.45 7.94
C GLU A 188 39.48 13.88 7.67
N GLY A 189 40.29 14.16 8.70
CA GLY A 189 41.62 14.75 8.59
C GLY A 189 42.61 14.28 9.65
N ALA A 190 42.63 12.97 9.95
CA ALA A 190 43.43 12.38 11.03
C ALA A 190 44.95 12.62 10.91
N ASP A 191 45.43 12.97 9.72
CA ASP A 191 46.82 13.34 9.43
C ASP A 191 47.18 14.78 9.84
N ILE A 192 46.18 15.61 10.18
CA ILE A 192 46.36 17.01 10.55
C ILE A 192 46.72 17.09 12.04
N LYS A 193 47.86 17.71 12.33
CA LYS A 193 48.26 18.03 13.70
C LYS A 193 47.50 19.25 14.20
N ILE A 194 46.79 19.10 15.31
CA ILE A 194 46.05 20.22 15.93
C ILE A 194 46.85 20.79 17.10
N ILE A 195 47.00 22.11 17.13
CA ILE A 195 47.57 22.87 18.26
C ILE A 195 46.48 23.80 18.78
N ILE A 196 46.15 23.73 20.07
CA ILE A 196 45.16 24.61 20.68
C ILE A 196 45.92 25.73 21.40
N TYR A 197 45.70 26.97 20.97
CA TYR A 197 46.15 28.17 21.67
C TYR A 197 45.00 28.64 22.57
N GLU A 198 45.06 28.21 23.83
CA GLU A 198 44.02 28.48 24.83
C GLU A 198 43.85 29.99 25.04
N CYS A 199 42.62 30.48 24.88
CA CYS A 199 42.27 31.86 25.19
C CYS A 199 40.84 31.97 25.75
N ASN A 200 40.57 33.07 26.45
CA ASN A 200 39.22 33.38 26.88
C ASN A 200 38.45 33.90 25.66
N VAL A 201 37.39 33.21 25.30
CA VAL A 201 36.53 33.61 24.17
C VAL A 201 35.36 34.51 24.60
N GLN A 202 35.24 34.78 25.90
CA GLN A 202 34.17 35.56 26.49
C GLN A 202 34.60 36.26 27.78
N GLY A 203 33.90 37.33 28.14
CA GLY A 203 34.18 38.13 29.33
C GLY A 203 35.31 39.15 29.15
N VAL A 204 35.61 39.88 30.23
CA VAL A 204 36.50 41.06 30.22
C VAL A 204 37.92 40.75 29.75
N ASN A 205 38.40 39.53 29.99
CA ASN A 205 39.76 39.10 29.59
C ASN A 205 39.83 38.49 28.19
N ALA A 206 38.74 38.50 27.41
CA ALA A 206 38.72 37.82 26.11
C ALA A 206 39.66 38.47 25.10
N VAL A 207 39.52 39.78 24.88
CA VAL A 207 40.34 40.55 23.93
C VAL A 207 41.86 40.35 24.15
N PRO A 208 42.43 40.60 25.35
CA PRO A 208 43.88 40.48 25.54
C PRO A 208 44.38 39.04 25.38
N THR A 209 43.59 38.04 25.77
CA THR A 209 44.00 36.63 25.65
C THR A 209 43.93 36.13 24.21
N ILE A 210 42.94 36.55 23.42
CA ILE A 210 42.84 36.25 21.98
C ILE A 210 44.02 36.87 21.23
N VAL A 211 44.33 38.15 21.50
CA VAL A 211 45.48 38.84 20.87
C VAL A 211 46.79 38.13 21.24
N ASN A 212 46.99 37.77 22.51
CA ASN A 212 48.19 37.05 22.93
C ASN A 212 48.30 35.66 22.29
N ALA A 213 47.20 34.93 22.13
CA ALA A 213 47.16 33.65 21.43
C ALA A 213 47.53 33.79 19.95
N LEU A 214 46.98 34.79 19.26
CA LEU A 214 47.32 35.13 17.87
C LEU A 214 48.81 35.48 17.71
N GLN A 215 49.35 36.30 18.62
CA GLN A 215 50.76 36.68 18.62
C GLN A 215 51.67 35.48 18.88
N THR A 216 51.32 34.64 19.86
CA THR A 216 52.07 33.42 20.18
C THR A 216 52.11 32.49 18.97
N ALA A 217 50.97 32.21 18.35
CA ALA A 217 50.90 31.36 17.15
C ALA A 217 51.75 31.88 15.99
N ASN A 218 51.72 33.20 15.75
CA ASN A 218 52.53 33.85 14.72
C ASN A 218 54.02 33.88 15.06
N SER A 219 54.40 33.96 16.34
CA SER A 219 55.80 33.92 16.77
C SER A 219 56.41 32.52 16.66
N GLU A 220 55.62 31.48 16.95
CA GLU A 220 56.07 30.09 16.88
C GLU A 220 56.17 29.58 15.43
N GLN A 221 55.34 30.10 14.52
CA GLN A 221 55.25 29.69 13.11
C GLN A 221 55.11 28.16 12.91
N ARG A 222 54.41 27.49 13.83
CA ARG A 222 54.21 26.03 13.80
C ARG A 222 52.97 25.59 13.02
N CYS A 223 52.06 26.52 12.74
CA CYS A 223 50.78 26.25 12.09
C CYS A 223 50.80 26.76 10.64
N ASP A 224 50.23 25.96 9.73
CA ASP A 224 50.03 26.37 8.34
C ASP A 224 48.75 27.20 8.18
N LEU A 225 47.83 27.06 9.12
CA LEU A 225 46.50 27.67 9.14
C LEU A 225 46.05 27.88 10.58
N LEU A 226 45.40 29.01 10.87
CA LEU A 226 44.74 29.28 12.14
C LEU A 226 43.23 29.28 11.96
N ILE A 227 42.51 28.77 12.95
CA ILE A 227 41.07 28.90 13.06
C ILE A 227 40.79 29.66 14.35
N ILE A 228 40.21 30.85 14.21
CA ILE A 228 39.68 31.62 15.34
C ILE A 228 38.18 31.36 15.40
N GLY A 229 37.67 30.99 16.57
CA GLY A 229 36.29 30.56 16.62
C GLY A 229 35.79 30.35 18.03
N ARG A 230 34.47 30.40 18.16
CA ARG A 230 33.74 30.15 19.40
C ARG A 230 32.55 29.26 19.09
N GLY A 231 32.14 28.41 20.03
CA GLY A 231 30.83 27.76 19.96
C GLY A 231 29.70 28.76 20.20
N GLY A 232 28.44 28.35 19.99
CA GLY A 232 27.26 29.20 20.16
C GLY A 232 27.23 30.00 21.47
N GLY A 233 26.58 31.16 21.43
CA GLY A 233 26.51 32.12 22.55
C GLY A 233 25.55 33.26 22.24
N ALA A 234 25.28 34.10 23.24
CA ALA A 234 24.49 35.32 23.04
C ALA A 234 25.26 36.35 22.19
N PHE A 235 24.59 37.43 21.75
CA PHE A 235 25.26 38.51 21.01
C PHE A 235 26.44 39.13 21.80
N GLU A 236 26.25 39.36 23.10
CA GLU A 236 27.26 39.94 24.03
C GLU A 236 28.57 39.15 24.05
N ASP A 237 28.43 37.87 23.79
CA ASP A 237 29.44 36.83 23.82
C ASP A 237 30.33 36.83 22.56
N LEU A 238 29.89 37.52 21.49
CA LEU A 238 30.60 37.71 20.23
C LEU A 238 31.33 39.05 20.15
N LEU A 239 31.02 39.99 21.06
CA LEU A 239 31.60 41.34 21.08
C LEU A 239 33.13 41.36 21.09
N PRO A 240 33.86 40.49 21.80
CA PRO A 240 35.33 40.50 21.78
C PRO A 240 35.92 40.33 20.37
N PHE A 241 35.21 39.62 19.48
CA PHE A 241 35.62 39.42 18.08
C PHE A 241 35.29 40.61 17.17
N SER A 242 34.66 41.65 17.70
CA SER A 242 34.42 42.93 17.01
C SER A 242 35.22 44.09 17.60
N GLU A 243 36.11 43.82 18.54
CA GLU A 243 37.02 44.83 19.09
C GLU A 243 38.21 45.08 18.15
N LEU A 244 38.62 46.35 18.05
CA LEU A 244 39.65 46.79 17.09
C LEU A 244 40.97 46.05 17.27
N GLU A 245 41.37 45.78 18.53
CA GLU A 245 42.62 45.09 18.86
C GLU A 245 42.68 43.66 18.30
N VAL A 246 41.55 42.94 18.34
CA VAL A 246 41.46 41.58 17.78
C VAL A 246 41.45 41.63 16.26
N VAL A 247 40.69 42.56 15.67
CA VAL A 247 40.66 42.77 14.21
C VAL A 247 42.05 43.09 13.67
N GLU A 248 42.79 44.00 14.31
CA GLU A 248 44.16 44.31 13.94
C GLU A 248 45.11 43.11 14.05
N ALA A 249 44.96 42.32 15.12
CA ALA A 249 45.77 41.11 15.30
C ALA A 249 45.49 40.06 14.20
N VAL A 250 44.24 39.93 13.74
CA VAL A 250 43.87 39.05 12.62
C VAL A 250 44.49 39.54 11.32
N VAL A 251 44.35 40.84 11.00
CA VAL A 251 44.90 41.45 9.78
C VAL A 251 46.44 41.36 9.72
N ARG A 252 47.11 41.56 10.86
CA ARG A 252 48.59 41.51 10.96
C ARG A 252 49.16 40.10 11.07
N SER A 253 48.32 39.06 11.17
CA SER A 253 48.79 37.68 11.20
C SER A 253 49.65 37.41 9.97
N GLN A 254 50.66 36.55 10.09
CA GLN A 254 51.46 36.03 8.97
C GLN A 254 50.88 34.70 8.47
N ILE A 255 50.31 33.90 9.36
CA ILE A 255 49.62 32.65 9.06
C ILE A 255 48.18 32.96 8.59
N PRO A 256 47.64 32.28 7.56
CA PRO A 256 46.26 32.49 7.13
C PRO A 256 45.27 32.12 8.24
N ILE A 257 44.17 32.86 8.34
CA ILE A 257 43.17 32.74 9.40
C ILE A 257 41.78 32.48 8.81
N ILE A 258 41.11 31.44 9.32
CA ILE A 258 39.68 31.22 9.14
C ILE A 258 38.96 31.73 10.39
N SER A 259 38.04 32.66 10.21
CA SER A 259 37.12 33.06 11.28
C SER A 259 35.88 32.16 11.26
N ALA A 260 35.56 31.58 12.41
CA ALA A 260 34.50 30.59 12.58
C ALA A 260 33.63 30.94 13.80
N VAL A 261 33.25 32.22 13.88
CA VAL A 261 32.55 32.82 15.03
C VAL A 261 31.08 33.11 14.72
N GLY A 262 30.77 33.65 13.53
CA GLY A 262 29.47 34.24 13.23
C GLY A 262 28.32 33.26 13.01
N HIS A 263 27.13 33.61 13.48
CA HIS A 263 25.85 33.06 13.01
C HIS A 263 25.26 33.98 11.93
N GLU A 264 24.35 33.49 11.08
CA GLU A 264 23.79 34.24 9.92
C GLU A 264 23.23 35.63 10.25
N VAL A 265 22.94 35.93 11.52
CA VAL A 265 22.34 37.20 11.98
C VAL A 265 23.38 38.21 12.49
N ASP A 266 24.52 37.75 13.03
CA ASP A 266 25.51 38.58 13.72
C ASP A 266 26.92 38.28 13.19
N ASN A 267 27.33 38.99 12.13
CA ASN A 267 28.67 38.85 11.55
C ASN A 267 29.69 39.70 12.34
N PRO A 268 30.57 39.10 13.17
CA PRO A 268 31.61 39.84 13.87
C PRO A 268 32.61 40.46 12.88
N LEU A 269 33.30 41.52 13.30
CA LEU A 269 34.23 42.23 12.40
C LEU A 269 35.44 41.37 12.00
N THR A 270 35.83 40.36 12.80
CA THR A 270 36.84 39.37 12.40
C THR A 270 36.44 38.58 11.15
N ASP A 271 35.16 38.30 10.92
CA ASP A 271 34.70 37.58 9.72
C ASP A 271 34.90 38.43 8.45
N LEU A 272 34.84 39.76 8.59
CA LEU A 272 35.06 40.69 7.48
C LEU A 272 36.52 40.67 7.02
N VAL A 273 37.45 40.67 7.98
CA VAL A 273 38.90 40.83 7.73
C VAL A 273 39.66 39.51 7.60
N ALA A 274 39.14 38.40 8.11
CA ALA A 274 39.78 37.10 7.99
C ALA A 274 39.93 36.66 6.52
N ASP A 275 40.91 35.80 6.27
CA ASP A 275 41.19 35.26 4.94
C ASP A 275 40.03 34.42 4.42
N PHE A 276 39.32 33.73 5.32
CA PHE A 276 38.08 33.03 5.04
C PHE A 276 37.15 33.08 6.25
N SER A 277 35.84 33.12 6.02
CA SER A 277 34.81 33.17 7.06
C SER A 277 33.85 31.99 6.96
N CYS A 278 33.58 31.35 8.09
CA CYS A 278 32.66 30.23 8.22
C CYS A 278 31.60 30.50 9.29
N VAL A 279 30.38 30.01 9.06
CA VAL A 279 29.24 30.18 9.98
C VAL A 279 29.38 29.38 11.28
N THR A 280 30.25 28.38 11.32
CA THR A 280 30.47 27.59 12.55
C THR A 280 31.89 27.05 12.62
N PRO A 281 32.40 26.77 13.83
CA PRO A 281 33.65 26.02 14.02
C PRO A 281 33.66 24.70 13.23
N THR A 282 32.55 23.95 13.26
CA THR A 282 32.43 22.69 12.52
C THR A 282 32.52 22.88 11.00
N ALA A 283 31.91 23.95 10.46
CA ALA A 283 32.01 24.28 9.04
C ALA A 283 33.45 24.64 8.64
N ALA A 284 34.19 25.34 9.51
CA ALA A 284 35.61 25.61 9.30
C ALA A 284 36.43 24.31 9.23
N ALA A 285 36.24 23.37 10.17
CA ALA A 285 36.93 22.08 10.12
C ALA A 285 36.60 21.29 8.84
N LYS A 286 35.33 21.23 8.43
CA LYS A 286 34.93 20.58 7.17
C LYS A 286 35.54 21.22 5.94
N TYR A 287 35.59 22.56 5.89
CA TYR A 287 36.22 23.28 4.79
C TYR A 287 37.70 22.92 4.67
N VAL A 288 38.41 22.88 5.80
CA VAL A 288 39.83 22.47 5.84
C VAL A 288 40.04 21.02 5.39
N CYS A 289 39.10 20.12 5.70
CA CYS A 289 39.17 18.72 5.29
C CYS A 289 38.65 18.45 3.87
N ALA A 290 37.96 19.39 3.22
CA ALA A 290 37.23 19.14 1.97
C ALA A 290 38.10 18.59 0.84
N ALA A 291 39.28 19.18 0.60
CA ALA A 291 40.20 18.74 -0.45
C ALA A 291 40.72 17.31 -0.17
N ARG A 292 40.95 16.96 1.11
CA ARG A 292 41.36 15.61 1.51
C ARG A 292 40.27 14.58 1.26
N VAL A 293 39.04 14.90 1.66
CA VAL A 293 37.88 14.02 1.45
C VAL A 293 37.67 13.77 -0.05
N GLN A 294 37.76 14.82 -0.87
CA GLN A 294 37.67 14.69 -2.33
C GLN A 294 38.77 13.79 -2.90
N LEU A 295 40.04 14.00 -2.52
CA LEU A 295 41.15 13.15 -2.96
C LEU A 295 40.98 11.70 -2.52
N ARG A 296 40.54 11.47 -1.28
CA ARG A 296 40.27 10.12 -0.75
C ARG A 296 39.18 9.42 -1.57
N THR A 297 38.09 10.13 -1.88
CA THR A 297 37.02 9.59 -2.73
C THR A 297 37.53 9.22 -4.12
N ILE A 298 38.34 10.08 -4.75
CA ILE A 298 38.95 9.81 -6.07
C ILE A 298 39.89 8.60 -6.00
N LEU A 299 40.73 8.50 -4.98
CA LEU A 299 41.65 7.37 -4.78
C LEU A 299 40.91 6.06 -4.58
N VAL A 300 39.87 6.03 -3.74
CA VAL A 300 39.05 4.84 -3.51
C VAL A 300 38.32 4.42 -4.78
N ALA A 301 37.75 5.37 -5.53
CA ALA A 301 37.10 5.08 -6.80
C ALA A 301 38.09 4.52 -7.84
N SER A 302 39.29 5.12 -7.93
CA SER A 302 40.35 4.67 -8.84
C SER A 302 40.85 3.27 -8.49
N TYR A 303 41.06 3.00 -7.19
CA TYR A 303 41.44 1.66 -6.70
C TYR A 303 40.38 0.61 -7.07
N ARG A 304 39.10 0.91 -6.82
CA ARG A 304 37.98 0.02 -7.21
C ARG A 304 37.91 -0.19 -8.72
N ALA A 305 38.16 0.84 -9.52
CA ALA A 305 38.17 0.73 -10.97
C ALA A 305 39.30 -0.20 -11.45
N ILE A 306 40.51 -0.08 -10.88
CA ILE A 306 41.64 -0.98 -11.15
C ILE A 306 41.30 -2.41 -10.73
N GLU A 307 40.72 -2.60 -9.55
CA GLU A 307 40.34 -3.92 -9.05
C GLU A 307 39.29 -4.60 -9.94
N ASN A 308 38.28 -3.84 -10.39
CA ASN A 308 37.29 -4.31 -11.34
C ASN A 308 37.92 -4.63 -12.71
N ALA A 309 38.83 -3.78 -13.21
CA ALA A 309 39.53 -4.05 -14.46
C ALA A 309 40.38 -5.32 -14.39
N LYS A 310 41.10 -5.52 -13.27
CA LYS A 310 41.84 -6.75 -12.97
C LYS A 310 40.91 -7.96 -12.96
N ASN A 311 39.81 -7.90 -12.22
CA ASN A 311 38.86 -9.01 -12.11
C ASN A 311 38.20 -9.33 -13.46
N ASN A 312 37.84 -8.31 -14.23
CA ASN A 312 37.30 -8.48 -15.58
C ASN A 312 38.35 -9.09 -16.53
N TYR A 313 39.62 -8.69 -16.41
CA TYR A 313 40.70 -9.29 -17.18
C TYR A 313 40.89 -10.77 -16.85
N PHE A 314 40.92 -11.13 -15.56
CA PHE A 314 40.99 -12.54 -15.15
C PHE A 314 39.75 -13.34 -15.57
N ALA A 315 38.56 -12.76 -15.46
CA ALA A 315 37.32 -13.41 -15.93
C ALA A 315 37.35 -13.65 -17.44
N ASN A 316 37.87 -12.68 -18.22
CA ASN A 316 38.05 -12.85 -19.66
C ASN A 316 39.08 -13.93 -19.99
N LEU A 317 40.22 -13.96 -19.30
CA LEU A 317 41.21 -15.03 -19.45
C LEU A 317 40.62 -16.40 -19.09
N GLN A 318 39.84 -16.50 -18.00
CA GLN A 318 39.13 -17.72 -17.63
C GLN A 318 38.13 -18.14 -18.70
N ARG A 319 37.38 -17.21 -19.29
CA ARG A 319 36.47 -17.51 -20.42
C ARG A 319 37.25 -17.98 -21.65
N ILE A 320 38.39 -17.39 -21.94
CA ILE A 320 39.25 -17.83 -23.06
C ILE A 320 39.74 -19.25 -22.80
N VAL A 321 40.25 -19.55 -21.60
CA VAL A 321 40.68 -20.89 -21.20
C VAL A 321 39.52 -21.87 -21.25
N GLN A 322 38.35 -21.53 -20.71
CA GLN A 322 37.14 -22.35 -20.79
C GLN A 322 36.69 -22.57 -22.24
N ASN A 323 36.80 -21.57 -23.10
CA ASN A 323 36.50 -21.72 -24.52
C ASN A 323 37.52 -22.64 -25.21
N PHE A 324 38.79 -22.61 -24.82
CA PHE A 324 39.79 -23.57 -25.28
C PHE A 324 39.51 -24.97 -24.75
N ASP A 325 39.19 -25.15 -23.46
CA ASP A 325 38.77 -26.43 -22.87
C ASP A 325 37.51 -26.98 -23.54
N GLN A 326 36.53 -26.11 -23.82
CA GLN A 326 35.33 -26.49 -24.56
C GLN A 326 35.70 -26.86 -26.00
N ARG A 327 36.59 -26.14 -26.68
CA ARG A 327 37.08 -26.49 -28.03
C ARG A 327 37.82 -27.82 -28.05
N VAL A 328 38.66 -28.09 -27.05
CA VAL A 328 39.31 -29.39 -26.83
C VAL A 328 38.26 -30.46 -26.54
N SER A 329 37.20 -30.14 -25.78
CA SER A 329 36.06 -31.03 -25.52
C SER A 329 35.12 -31.20 -26.74
N TYR A 330 35.12 -30.26 -27.69
CA TYR A 330 34.41 -30.36 -28.97
C TYR A 330 35.18 -31.22 -29.97
N LEU A 331 36.50 -31.32 -29.80
CA LEU A 331 37.40 -32.22 -30.53
C LEU A 331 37.39 -33.65 -29.94
N ASP A 332 36.82 -33.84 -28.74
CA ASP A 332 36.62 -35.15 -28.10
C ASP A 332 35.20 -35.67 -28.42
N PRO A 333 35.04 -36.57 -29.41
CA PRO A 333 33.73 -37.02 -29.89
C PRO A 333 32.90 -37.67 -28.79
N CYS A 334 33.54 -38.30 -27.80
CA CYS A 334 32.90 -39.03 -26.71
C CYS A 334 32.15 -38.10 -25.74
N LYS A 335 32.70 -36.92 -25.42
CA LYS A 335 32.03 -35.94 -24.55
C LYS A 335 30.87 -35.23 -25.25
N LYS A 336 30.97 -35.02 -26.56
CA LYS A 336 29.89 -34.42 -27.35
C LYS A 336 28.71 -35.38 -27.51
N ILE A 337 28.99 -36.68 -27.69
CA ILE A 337 27.98 -37.74 -27.72
C ILE A 337 27.31 -37.88 -26.35
N SER A 338 28.06 -37.87 -25.24
CA SER A 338 27.47 -37.97 -23.90
C SER A 338 26.61 -36.75 -23.54
N LEU A 339 27.04 -35.54 -23.92
CA LEU A 339 26.25 -34.33 -23.73
C LEU A 339 24.93 -34.37 -24.52
N TYR A 340 24.96 -34.82 -25.78
CA TYR A 340 23.74 -34.98 -26.57
C TYR A 340 22.84 -36.09 -26.05
N GLN A 341 23.39 -37.21 -25.54
CA GLN A 341 22.60 -38.25 -24.88
C GLN A 341 21.92 -37.72 -23.61
N GLN A 342 22.62 -36.93 -22.80
CA GLN A 342 22.07 -36.33 -21.58
C GLN A 342 20.99 -35.29 -21.89
N GLN A 343 21.22 -34.41 -22.87
CA GLN A 343 20.23 -33.43 -23.32
C GLN A 343 18.99 -34.11 -23.91
N PHE A 344 19.18 -35.21 -24.65
CA PHE A 344 18.09 -36.00 -25.20
C PHE A 344 17.28 -36.69 -24.10
N ALA A 345 17.93 -37.28 -23.10
CA ALA A 345 17.27 -37.90 -21.94
C ALA A 345 16.49 -36.87 -21.11
N GLN A 346 17.04 -35.67 -20.88
CA GLN A 346 16.35 -34.59 -20.20
C GLN A 346 15.15 -34.07 -20.99
N ALA A 347 15.30 -33.90 -22.31
CA ALA A 347 14.19 -33.48 -23.16
C ALA A 347 13.06 -34.52 -23.20
N LEU A 348 13.39 -35.82 -23.20
CA LEU A 348 12.40 -36.90 -23.07
C LEU A 348 11.70 -36.86 -21.71
N ALA A 349 12.45 -36.73 -20.62
CA ALA A 349 11.88 -36.66 -19.27
C ALA A 349 10.98 -35.43 -19.08
N GLU A 350 11.37 -34.27 -19.59
CA GLU A 350 10.53 -33.07 -19.57
C GLU A 350 9.27 -33.23 -20.43
N LEU A 351 9.39 -33.88 -21.59
CA LEU A 351 8.25 -34.14 -22.46
C LEU A 351 7.27 -35.09 -21.77
N ASP A 352 7.76 -36.18 -21.18
CA ASP A 352 6.95 -37.15 -20.45
C ASP A 352 6.29 -36.50 -19.24
N PHE A 353 7.03 -35.71 -18.46
CA PHE A 353 6.47 -34.99 -17.32
C PHE A 353 5.38 -33.99 -17.75
N LYS A 354 5.63 -33.18 -18.79
CA LYS A 354 4.63 -32.23 -19.31
C LYS A 354 3.44 -32.94 -19.92
N PHE A 355 3.64 -34.06 -20.61
CA PHE A 355 2.58 -34.83 -21.25
C PHE A 355 1.71 -35.57 -20.23
N VAL A 356 2.33 -36.28 -19.28
CA VAL A 356 1.64 -36.99 -18.19
C VAL A 356 0.87 -36.01 -17.34
N ASN A 357 1.46 -34.88 -16.93
CA ASN A 357 0.74 -33.88 -16.13
C ASN A 357 -0.40 -33.23 -16.93
N ASN A 358 -0.20 -32.88 -18.21
CA ASN A 358 -1.28 -32.28 -18.99
C ASN A 358 -2.44 -33.26 -19.23
N LEU A 359 -2.13 -34.54 -19.47
CA LEU A 359 -3.14 -35.60 -19.57
C LEU A 359 -3.86 -35.83 -18.25
N GLN A 360 -3.14 -35.88 -17.13
CA GLN A 360 -3.73 -36.04 -15.80
C GLN A 360 -4.63 -34.85 -15.44
N HIS A 361 -4.18 -33.62 -15.70
CA HIS A 361 -4.99 -32.43 -15.48
C HIS A 361 -6.24 -32.39 -16.36
N ARG A 362 -6.12 -32.77 -17.65
CA ARG A 362 -7.29 -32.85 -18.55
C ARG A 362 -8.24 -33.97 -18.15
N ARG A 363 -7.73 -35.11 -17.70
CA ARG A 363 -8.55 -36.24 -17.22
C ARG A 363 -9.26 -35.88 -15.91
N ALA A 364 -8.58 -35.17 -15.00
CA ALA A 364 -9.19 -34.64 -13.77
C ALA A 364 -10.25 -33.58 -14.07
N ALA A 365 -9.99 -32.67 -15.01
CA ALA A 365 -10.97 -31.68 -15.45
C ALA A 365 -12.21 -32.33 -16.08
N LEU A 366 -12.03 -33.35 -16.91
CA LEU A 366 -13.15 -34.15 -17.45
C LEU A 366 -13.93 -34.86 -16.35
N GLY A 367 -13.24 -35.43 -15.35
CA GLY A 367 -13.87 -36.03 -14.18
C GLY A 367 -14.69 -35.03 -13.36
N GLN A 368 -14.19 -33.81 -13.16
CA GLN A 368 -14.91 -32.74 -12.47
C GLN A 368 -16.14 -32.27 -13.25
N VAL A 369 -16.06 -32.16 -14.57
CA VAL A 369 -17.21 -31.85 -15.43
C VAL A 369 -18.24 -32.96 -15.35
N GLN A 370 -17.82 -34.23 -15.40
CA GLN A 370 -18.71 -35.39 -15.26
C GLN A 370 -19.41 -35.38 -13.89
N GLN A 371 -18.69 -35.16 -12.80
CA GLN A 371 -19.26 -35.09 -11.45
C GLN A 371 -20.26 -33.93 -11.30
N ARG A 372 -19.94 -32.74 -11.83
CA ARG A 372 -20.87 -31.59 -11.83
C ARG A 372 -22.12 -31.88 -12.65
N LEU A 373 -21.99 -32.59 -13.76
CA LEU A 373 -23.10 -32.92 -14.63
C LEU A 373 -24.02 -33.96 -13.97
N VAL A 374 -23.44 -35.01 -13.37
CA VAL A 374 -24.17 -36.01 -12.57
C VAL A 374 -24.89 -35.35 -11.39
N TYR A 375 -24.20 -34.48 -10.65
CA TYR A 375 -24.80 -33.76 -9.53
C TYR A 375 -25.97 -32.88 -9.99
N ASN A 376 -25.81 -32.09 -11.04
CA ASN A 376 -26.89 -31.24 -11.55
C ASN A 376 -28.08 -32.04 -12.09
N LEU A 377 -27.83 -33.19 -12.74
CA LEU A 377 -28.88 -34.10 -13.18
C LEU A 377 -29.62 -34.73 -11.99
N GLN A 378 -28.90 -35.15 -10.95
CA GLN A 378 -29.51 -35.67 -9.72
C GLN A 378 -30.34 -34.60 -9.02
N GLN A 379 -29.83 -33.38 -8.88
CA GLN A 379 -30.57 -32.28 -8.26
C GLN A 379 -31.83 -31.91 -9.06
N ARG A 380 -31.74 -31.89 -10.40
CA ARG A 380 -32.93 -31.72 -11.25
C ARG A 380 -33.90 -32.88 -11.11
N PHE A 381 -33.44 -34.12 -11.05
CA PHE A 381 -34.30 -35.29 -10.87
C PHE A 381 -35.01 -35.29 -9.51
N ILE A 382 -34.31 -34.91 -8.43
CA ILE A 382 -34.90 -34.70 -7.11
C ILE A 382 -35.93 -33.57 -7.18
N GLY A 383 -35.60 -32.43 -7.80
CA GLY A 383 -36.53 -31.32 -8.00
C GLY A 383 -37.79 -31.74 -8.78
N PHE A 384 -37.63 -32.52 -9.85
CA PHE A 384 -38.74 -33.06 -10.64
C PHE A 384 -39.57 -34.08 -9.86
N ASN A 385 -38.95 -34.95 -9.05
CA ASN A 385 -39.68 -35.90 -8.21
C ASN A 385 -40.45 -35.19 -7.09
N ASN A 386 -39.88 -34.14 -6.50
CA ASN A 386 -40.58 -33.32 -5.52
C ASN A 386 -41.74 -32.54 -6.15
N TYR A 387 -41.57 -32.07 -7.38
CA TYR A 387 -42.65 -31.46 -8.13
C TYR A 387 -43.75 -32.47 -8.51
N LEU A 388 -43.38 -33.67 -8.97
CA LEU A 388 -44.31 -34.76 -9.26
C LEU A 388 -45.04 -35.24 -8.01
N SER A 389 -44.37 -35.30 -6.84
CA SER A 389 -45.00 -35.66 -5.58
C SER A 389 -45.97 -34.57 -5.11
N SER A 390 -45.64 -33.28 -5.32
CA SER A 390 -46.57 -32.17 -5.04
C SER A 390 -47.80 -32.19 -5.95
N ILE A 391 -47.62 -32.48 -7.24
CA ILE A 391 -48.74 -32.67 -8.18
C ILE A 391 -49.55 -33.91 -7.79
N ARG A 392 -48.90 -35.01 -7.40
CA ARG A 392 -49.59 -36.24 -6.98
C ARG A 392 -50.40 -36.01 -5.70
N GLN A 393 -49.87 -35.23 -4.74
CA GLN A 393 -50.62 -34.79 -3.56
C GLN A 393 -51.79 -33.87 -3.90
N GLU A 394 -51.64 -32.96 -4.86
CA GLU A 394 -52.76 -32.14 -5.34
C GLU A 394 -53.81 -32.99 -6.06
N VAL A 395 -53.41 -33.97 -6.88
CA VAL A 395 -54.33 -34.89 -7.56
C VAL A 395 -55.03 -35.80 -6.56
N GLU A 396 -54.36 -36.26 -5.50
CA GLU A 396 -54.99 -37.03 -4.41
C GLU A 396 -56.03 -36.22 -3.63
N LYS A 397 -55.82 -34.90 -3.43
CA LYS A 397 -56.86 -34.00 -2.89
C LYS A 397 -58.11 -33.95 -3.76
N TYR A 398 -57.97 -34.19 -5.06
CA TYR A 398 -59.07 -34.22 -6.03
C TYR A 398 -59.45 -35.64 -6.49
N ASN A 399 -59.05 -36.68 -5.76
CA ASN A 399 -59.40 -38.05 -6.11
C ASN A 399 -60.93 -38.23 -6.13
N PRO A 400 -61.54 -38.50 -7.30
CA PRO A 400 -62.99 -38.50 -7.47
C PRO A 400 -63.67 -39.55 -6.59
N GLN A 401 -63.01 -40.65 -6.21
CA GLN A 401 -63.60 -41.63 -5.28
C GLN A 401 -63.71 -41.10 -3.85
N ARG A 402 -62.73 -40.31 -3.37
CA ARG A 402 -62.76 -39.70 -2.03
C ARG A 402 -63.76 -38.54 -1.96
N ILE A 403 -63.83 -37.73 -3.02
CA ILE A 403 -64.80 -36.64 -3.14
C ILE A 403 -66.21 -37.21 -3.30
N VAL A 404 -66.43 -38.21 -4.15
CA VAL A 404 -67.74 -38.88 -4.28
C VAL A 404 -68.12 -39.56 -2.96
N PHE A 405 -67.18 -40.14 -2.21
CA PHE A 405 -67.44 -40.72 -0.88
C PHE A 405 -67.79 -39.67 0.18
N SER A 406 -67.11 -38.52 0.21
CA SER A 406 -67.42 -37.46 1.18
C SER A 406 -68.76 -36.78 0.87
N TYR A 407 -69.05 -36.55 -0.42
CA TYR A 407 -70.33 -36.01 -0.87
C TYR A 407 -71.47 -37.03 -0.76
N SER A 408 -71.22 -38.34 -0.91
CA SER A 408 -72.24 -39.37 -0.65
C SER A 408 -72.56 -39.52 0.84
N GLN A 409 -71.57 -39.36 1.73
CA GLN A 409 -71.81 -39.28 3.18
C GLN A 409 -72.58 -38.01 3.57
N THR A 410 -72.27 -36.85 2.99
CA THR A 410 -73.04 -35.64 3.27
C THR A 410 -74.45 -35.70 2.68
N LEU A 411 -74.63 -36.29 1.50
CA LEU A 411 -75.95 -36.58 0.93
C LEU A 411 -76.73 -37.55 1.81
N ALA A 412 -76.12 -38.63 2.30
CA ALA A 412 -76.75 -39.57 3.23
C ALA A 412 -77.15 -38.92 4.56
N ASN A 413 -76.32 -38.02 5.09
CA ASN A 413 -76.64 -37.27 6.30
C ASN A 413 -77.77 -36.25 6.07
N LEU A 414 -77.77 -35.55 4.93
CA LEU A 414 -78.83 -34.62 4.55
C LEU A 414 -80.14 -35.33 4.24
N THR A 415 -80.13 -36.50 3.59
CA THR A 415 -81.34 -37.31 3.41
C THR A 415 -81.85 -37.85 4.74
N ASN A 416 -80.99 -38.23 5.68
CA ASN A 416 -81.42 -38.62 7.03
C ASN A 416 -82.01 -37.44 7.82
N LEU A 417 -81.43 -36.23 7.71
CA LEU A 417 -81.97 -35.01 8.33
C LEU A 417 -83.29 -34.56 7.70
N LEU A 418 -83.41 -34.64 6.37
CA LEU A 418 -84.66 -34.34 5.67
C LEU A 418 -85.72 -35.38 6.00
N SER A 419 -85.39 -36.67 6.00
CA SER A 419 -86.32 -37.75 6.34
C SER A 419 -86.81 -37.64 7.78
N SER A 420 -85.93 -37.29 8.72
CA SER A 420 -86.33 -37.05 10.11
C SER A 420 -87.16 -35.76 10.28
N ALA A 421 -86.86 -34.69 9.55
CA ALA A 421 -87.68 -33.48 9.54
C ALA A 421 -89.06 -33.73 8.90
N PHE A 422 -89.13 -34.50 7.82
CA PHE A 422 -90.38 -34.89 7.16
C PHE A 422 -91.20 -35.82 8.04
N ASN A 423 -90.58 -36.83 8.66
CA ASN A 423 -91.26 -37.73 9.58
C ASN A 423 -91.77 -36.99 10.82
N ARG A 424 -91.04 -35.99 11.33
CA ARG A 424 -91.56 -35.11 12.40
C ARG A 424 -92.79 -34.34 11.94
N LYS A 425 -92.78 -33.78 10.73
CA LYS A 425 -93.92 -33.03 10.17
C LYS A 425 -95.13 -33.92 9.89
N ILE A 426 -94.92 -35.11 9.34
CA ILE A 426 -95.96 -36.14 9.15
C ILE A 426 -96.51 -36.57 10.51
N PHE A 427 -95.66 -36.78 11.51
CA PHE A 427 -96.09 -37.12 12.87
C PHE A 427 -96.93 -36.00 13.50
N THR A 428 -96.56 -34.72 13.29
CA THR A 428 -97.37 -33.59 13.75
C THR A 428 -98.73 -33.55 13.06
N TYR A 429 -98.77 -33.75 11.73
CA TYR A 429 -100.04 -33.80 11.00
C TYR A 429 -100.87 -35.02 11.35
N LYS A 430 -100.27 -36.18 11.62
CA LYS A 430 -100.98 -37.39 12.07
C LYS A 430 -101.58 -37.21 13.46
N ASN A 431 -100.89 -36.51 14.36
CA ASN A 431 -101.43 -36.12 15.66
C ASN A 431 -102.54 -35.07 15.55
N GLN A 432 -102.41 -34.09 14.66
CA GLN A 432 -103.49 -33.15 14.35
C GLN A 432 -104.70 -33.87 13.74
N LEU A 433 -104.49 -34.83 12.85
CA LEU A 433 -105.54 -35.67 12.29
C LEU A 433 -106.18 -36.55 13.36
N MET A 434 -105.42 -37.14 14.29
CA MET A 434 -105.99 -37.85 15.44
C MET A 434 -106.79 -36.91 16.36
N GLN A 435 -106.35 -35.66 16.57
CA GLN A 435 -107.14 -34.65 17.29
C GLN A 435 -108.42 -34.28 16.53
N TYR A 436 -108.36 -34.10 15.21
CA TYR A 436 -109.56 -33.85 14.39
C TYR A 436 -110.47 -35.09 14.34
N GLN A 437 -109.93 -36.30 14.33
CA GLN A 437 -110.69 -37.55 14.34
C GLN A 437 -111.35 -37.78 15.70
N ALA A 438 -110.71 -37.38 16.81
CA ALA A 438 -111.30 -37.31 18.15
C ALA A 438 -112.38 -36.20 18.28
N GLN A 439 -112.26 -35.11 17.54
CA GLN A 439 -113.28 -34.06 17.44
C GLN A 439 -114.45 -34.47 16.53
N VAL A 440 -114.20 -35.30 15.50
CA VAL A 440 -115.21 -35.86 14.58
C VAL A 440 -115.96 -37.03 15.22
N SER A 441 -115.33 -37.85 16.07
CA SER A 441 -116.05 -38.87 16.87
C SER A 441 -116.90 -38.26 18.01
N ALA A 442 -116.79 -36.95 18.25
CA ALA A 442 -117.59 -36.19 19.21
C ALA A 442 -118.76 -35.39 18.58
N LEU A 443 -118.97 -35.43 17.26
CA LEU A 443 -120.00 -34.65 16.55
C LEU A 443 -120.75 -35.47 15.48
N GLY A 444 -122.09 -35.50 15.59
CA GLY A 444 -123.00 -36.40 14.85
C GLY A 444 -123.18 -36.16 13.34
N GLU A 445 -123.84 -37.14 12.71
CA GLU A 445 -123.83 -37.50 11.27
C GLU A 445 -124.17 -36.41 10.23
N SER A 446 -124.82 -35.31 10.58
CA SER A 446 -125.28 -34.32 9.60
C SER A 446 -124.24 -33.26 9.20
N ALA A 447 -123.11 -33.15 9.92
CA ALA A 447 -121.98 -32.30 9.54
C ALA A 447 -120.97 -33.00 8.61
N ILE A 448 -121.04 -34.33 8.52
CA ILE A 448 -120.10 -35.20 7.78
C ILE A 448 -120.10 -34.84 6.27
N LEU A 449 -121.24 -34.42 5.72
CA LEU A 449 -121.38 -34.09 4.30
C LEU A 449 -120.91 -32.68 3.92
N LYS A 450 -120.85 -31.73 4.87
CA LYS A 450 -120.37 -30.36 4.61
C LYS A 450 -118.85 -30.26 4.74
N ARG A 451 -118.25 -31.05 5.64
CA ARG A 451 -116.80 -31.12 5.86
C ARG A 451 -116.09 -32.05 4.86
N SER A 452 -116.79 -33.03 4.27
CA SER A 452 -116.24 -33.86 3.19
C SER A 452 -115.94 -33.05 1.92
N TYR A 453 -116.71 -31.99 1.66
CA TYR A 453 -116.47 -31.06 0.55
C TYR A 453 -115.24 -30.16 0.81
N GLU A 454 -115.04 -29.69 2.04
CA GLU A 454 -113.85 -28.95 2.43
C GLU A 454 -112.58 -29.83 2.42
N LEU A 455 -112.69 -31.11 2.80
CA LEU A 455 -111.62 -32.09 2.71
C LEU A 455 -111.19 -32.34 1.26
N ASN A 456 -112.15 -32.49 0.33
CA ASN A 456 -111.88 -32.60 -1.11
C ASN A 456 -111.23 -31.33 -1.68
N LEU A 457 -111.62 -30.15 -1.19
CA LEU A 457 -111.00 -28.87 -1.55
C LEU A 457 -109.57 -28.75 -1.02
N SER A 458 -109.28 -29.25 0.18
CA SER A 458 -107.91 -29.33 0.71
C SER A 458 -107.06 -30.43 0.05
N GLU A 459 -107.67 -31.53 -0.40
CA GLU A 459 -107.02 -32.61 -1.15
C GLU A 459 -106.66 -32.15 -2.57
N ASN A 460 -107.54 -31.37 -3.21
CA ASN A 460 -107.26 -30.70 -4.48
C ASN A 460 -106.27 -29.53 -4.32
N ARG A 461 -106.26 -28.80 -3.19
CA ARG A 461 -105.18 -27.84 -2.87
C ARG A 461 -103.84 -28.52 -2.57
N PHE A 462 -103.84 -29.76 -2.05
CA PHE A 462 -102.63 -30.57 -1.89
C PHE A 462 -102.09 -31.07 -3.23
N LYS A 463 -102.96 -31.39 -4.19
CA LYS A 463 -102.59 -31.72 -5.57
C LYS A 463 -102.18 -30.50 -6.40
N SER A 464 -102.66 -29.28 -6.05
CA SER A 464 -102.32 -28.03 -6.74
C SER A 464 -101.24 -27.19 -6.05
N LEU A 465 -100.67 -27.65 -4.94
CA LEU A 465 -99.53 -27.01 -4.30
C LEU A 465 -98.31 -27.20 -5.20
N ASP A 466 -97.77 -26.08 -5.70
CA ASP A 466 -96.50 -25.89 -6.43
C ASP A 466 -95.24 -26.47 -5.73
N VAL A 467 -95.43 -27.32 -4.72
CA VAL A 467 -94.40 -28.08 -4.03
C VAL A 467 -93.86 -29.18 -4.93
N LEU A 468 -94.68 -29.91 -5.71
CA LEU A 468 -94.17 -30.89 -6.68
C LEU A 468 -93.50 -30.23 -7.89
N LYS A 469 -94.02 -29.09 -8.36
CA LYS A 469 -93.37 -28.30 -9.43
C LYS A 469 -92.09 -27.61 -8.94
N SER A 470 -92.06 -27.02 -7.75
CA SER A 470 -90.83 -26.43 -7.19
C SER A 470 -89.85 -27.49 -6.67
N LEU A 471 -90.31 -28.68 -6.27
CA LEU A 471 -89.45 -29.84 -6.03
C LEU A 471 -88.89 -30.36 -7.34
N ASN A 472 -89.70 -30.58 -8.38
CA ASN A 472 -89.18 -30.97 -9.69
C ASN A 472 -88.23 -29.89 -10.23
N TYR A 473 -88.54 -28.61 -10.12
CA TYR A 473 -87.66 -27.52 -10.54
C TYR A 473 -86.38 -27.44 -9.70
N LYS A 474 -86.43 -27.69 -8.38
CA LYS A 474 -85.23 -27.77 -7.51
C LYS A 474 -84.44 -29.05 -7.72
N GLN A 475 -85.10 -30.16 -8.05
CA GLN A 475 -84.51 -31.46 -8.31
C GLN A 475 -83.88 -31.49 -9.70
N GLU A 476 -84.50 -30.83 -10.68
CA GLU A 476 -83.98 -30.58 -12.03
C GLU A 476 -82.87 -29.52 -12.00
N ASN A 477 -82.97 -28.49 -11.16
CA ASN A 477 -81.84 -27.58 -10.88
C ASN A 477 -80.71 -28.29 -10.14
N LEU A 478 -81.00 -29.20 -9.20
CA LEU A 478 -79.99 -30.03 -8.53
C LEU A 478 -79.33 -30.98 -9.51
N GLN A 479 -80.10 -31.62 -10.39
CA GLN A 479 -79.57 -32.47 -11.47
C GLN A 479 -78.74 -31.66 -12.47
N ASN A 480 -79.18 -30.46 -12.85
CA ASN A 480 -78.41 -29.55 -13.69
C ASN A 480 -77.16 -29.03 -12.98
N LEU A 481 -77.22 -28.74 -11.67
CA LEU A 481 -76.04 -28.32 -10.91
C LEU A 481 -75.06 -29.49 -10.77
N GLU A 482 -75.55 -30.70 -10.51
CA GLU A 482 -74.78 -31.93 -10.41
C GLU A 482 -74.16 -32.31 -11.76
N GLN A 483 -74.90 -32.13 -12.86
CA GLN A 483 -74.42 -32.33 -14.22
C GLN A 483 -73.39 -31.25 -14.59
N LYS A 484 -73.62 -29.98 -14.25
CA LYS A 484 -72.63 -28.90 -14.42
C LYS A 484 -71.40 -29.11 -13.56
N LEU A 485 -71.53 -29.64 -12.34
CA LEU A 485 -70.40 -29.98 -11.48
C LEU A 485 -69.63 -31.19 -12.01
N LYS A 486 -70.33 -32.22 -12.50
CA LYS A 486 -69.72 -33.37 -13.18
C LYS A 486 -69.01 -32.93 -14.45
N GLN A 487 -69.60 -32.05 -15.24
CA GLN A 487 -69.00 -31.49 -16.44
C GLN A 487 -67.83 -30.57 -16.12
N HIS A 488 -67.92 -29.71 -15.10
CA HIS A 488 -66.78 -28.88 -14.67
C HIS A 488 -65.67 -29.73 -14.07
N ALA A 489 -65.99 -30.74 -13.27
CA ALA A 489 -65.01 -31.66 -12.71
C ALA A 489 -64.37 -32.51 -13.82
N GLN A 490 -65.16 -33.03 -14.77
CA GLN A 490 -64.64 -33.74 -15.94
C GLN A 490 -63.82 -32.84 -16.85
N ALA A 491 -64.25 -31.61 -17.14
CA ALA A 491 -63.49 -30.65 -17.95
C ALA A 491 -62.19 -30.24 -17.26
N LYS A 492 -62.21 -30.06 -15.93
CA LYS A 492 -61.01 -29.73 -15.15
C LYS A 492 -60.09 -30.95 -14.99
N LEU A 493 -60.65 -32.16 -14.86
CA LEU A 493 -59.91 -33.42 -14.87
C LEU A 493 -59.30 -33.68 -16.25
N LEU A 494 -60.06 -33.48 -17.33
CA LEU A 494 -59.60 -33.63 -18.70
C LEU A 494 -58.53 -32.57 -19.01
N GLY A 495 -58.72 -31.32 -18.59
CA GLY A 495 -57.71 -30.26 -18.72
C GLY A 495 -56.44 -30.56 -17.90
N LYS A 496 -56.58 -31.18 -16.72
CA LYS A 496 -55.42 -31.60 -15.93
C LYS A 496 -54.75 -32.86 -16.48
N GLN A 497 -55.51 -33.80 -17.06
CA GLN A 497 -55.00 -34.97 -17.76
C GLN A 497 -54.32 -34.56 -19.07
N GLN A 498 -54.87 -33.57 -19.78
CA GLN A 498 -54.27 -32.94 -20.95
C GLN A 498 -53.00 -32.19 -20.57
N ASN A 499 -52.98 -31.40 -19.47
CA ASN A 499 -51.75 -30.81 -18.97
C ASN A 499 -50.74 -31.88 -18.53
N LEU A 500 -51.19 -32.98 -17.93
CA LEU A 500 -50.31 -34.08 -17.52
C LEU A 500 -49.75 -34.81 -18.75
N THR A 501 -50.53 -35.04 -19.80
CA THR A 501 -50.05 -35.59 -21.08
C THR A 501 -49.23 -34.58 -21.88
N GLU A 502 -49.51 -33.28 -21.78
CA GLU A 502 -48.71 -32.21 -22.38
C GLU A 502 -47.37 -32.07 -21.65
N HIS A 503 -47.35 -32.22 -20.33
CA HIS A 503 -46.12 -32.26 -19.54
C HIS A 503 -45.37 -33.58 -19.71
N GLN A 504 -46.05 -34.72 -19.80
CA GLN A 504 -45.44 -36.02 -20.14
C GLN A 504 -44.91 -36.02 -21.57
N SER A 505 -45.59 -35.37 -22.52
CA SER A 505 -45.08 -35.21 -23.88
C SER A 505 -44.01 -34.11 -23.97
N LYS A 506 -44.01 -33.07 -23.12
CA LYS A 506 -42.87 -32.15 -22.95
C LYS A 506 -41.67 -32.87 -22.31
N ILE A 507 -41.91 -33.84 -21.42
CA ILE A 507 -40.88 -34.71 -20.83
C ILE A 507 -40.39 -35.75 -21.85
N ALA A 508 -41.27 -36.29 -22.71
CA ALA A 508 -40.87 -37.19 -23.79
C ALA A 508 -40.19 -36.43 -24.95
N ARG A 509 -40.55 -35.16 -25.18
CA ARG A 509 -39.88 -34.22 -26.11
C ARG A 509 -38.59 -33.65 -25.54
N LEU A 510 -38.45 -33.56 -24.21
CA LEU A 510 -37.17 -33.51 -23.52
C LEU A 510 -36.55 -34.89 -23.65
N ASP A 511 -36.17 -35.19 -24.89
CA ASP A 511 -35.71 -36.48 -25.36
C ASP A 511 -34.36 -36.75 -24.68
N LEU A 512 -34.43 -37.14 -23.42
CA LEU A 512 -33.28 -37.25 -22.52
C LEU A 512 -32.33 -38.30 -23.07
N GLY A 513 -32.88 -39.32 -23.74
CA GLY A 513 -32.12 -40.29 -24.53
C GLY A 513 -31.38 -39.64 -25.69
N ARG A 514 -32.00 -38.73 -26.44
CA ARG A 514 -31.33 -37.99 -27.53
C ARG A 514 -30.26 -37.03 -27.00
N TYR A 515 -30.52 -36.33 -25.90
CA TYR A 515 -29.54 -35.45 -25.27
C TYR A 515 -28.38 -36.21 -24.63
N LEU A 516 -28.66 -37.37 -24.01
CA LEU A 516 -27.62 -38.27 -23.50
C LEU A 516 -26.83 -38.89 -24.66
N ALA A 517 -27.49 -39.34 -25.73
CA ALA A 517 -26.83 -39.86 -26.92
C ALA A 517 -25.97 -38.79 -27.60
N GLU A 518 -26.43 -37.53 -27.67
CA GLU A 518 -25.67 -36.42 -28.22
C GLU A 518 -24.45 -36.08 -27.35
N LEU A 519 -24.59 -36.14 -26.02
CA LEU A 519 -23.46 -36.00 -25.10
C LEU A 519 -22.48 -37.16 -25.20
N GLU A 520 -22.95 -38.40 -25.30
CA GLU A 520 -22.11 -39.60 -25.51
C GLU A 520 -21.37 -39.51 -26.84
N HIS A 521 -22.06 -39.15 -27.92
CA HIS A 521 -21.42 -38.92 -29.23
C HIS A 521 -20.38 -37.81 -29.16
N ARG A 522 -20.64 -36.74 -28.41
CA ARG A 522 -19.70 -35.62 -28.23
C ARG A 522 -18.48 -36.04 -27.41
N VAL A 523 -18.66 -36.88 -26.39
CA VAL A 523 -17.55 -37.47 -25.64
C VAL A 523 -16.72 -38.39 -26.52
N GLN A 524 -17.36 -39.28 -27.31
CA GLN A 524 -16.67 -40.16 -28.24
C GLN A 524 -15.90 -39.38 -29.32
N ASN A 525 -16.50 -38.32 -29.87
CA ASN A 525 -15.86 -37.49 -30.89
C ASN A 525 -14.66 -36.73 -30.31
N LEU A 526 -14.77 -36.21 -29.07
CA LEU A 526 -13.63 -35.60 -28.36
C LEU A 526 -12.53 -36.62 -28.04
N GLN A 527 -12.88 -37.86 -27.70
CA GLN A 527 -11.91 -38.94 -27.49
C GLN A 527 -11.18 -39.29 -28.80
N GLN A 528 -11.89 -39.44 -29.91
CA GLN A 528 -11.29 -39.71 -31.21
C GLN A 528 -10.41 -38.55 -31.69
N GLN A 529 -10.83 -37.30 -31.49
CA GLN A 529 -10.02 -36.13 -31.81
C GLN A 529 -8.76 -36.04 -30.94
N LEU A 530 -8.85 -36.41 -29.67
CA LEU A 530 -7.69 -36.49 -28.78
C LEU A 530 -6.73 -37.57 -29.28
N GLU A 531 -7.22 -38.76 -29.57
CA GLU A 531 -6.42 -39.89 -30.05
C GLU A 531 -5.74 -39.59 -31.39
N PHE A 532 -6.45 -38.94 -32.31
CA PHE A 532 -5.89 -38.48 -33.58
C PHE A 532 -4.80 -37.41 -33.37
N LYS A 533 -5.02 -36.43 -32.48
CA LYS A 533 -4.02 -35.40 -32.18
C LYS A 533 -2.79 -35.97 -31.47
N VAL A 534 -2.98 -36.91 -30.55
CA VAL A 534 -1.88 -37.61 -29.85
C VAL A 534 -1.08 -38.44 -30.84
N SER A 535 -1.74 -39.24 -31.67
CA SER A 535 -1.08 -40.05 -32.70
C SER A 535 -0.34 -39.19 -33.72
N GLY A 536 -0.91 -38.04 -34.09
CA GLY A 536 -0.25 -37.06 -34.98
C GLY A 536 1.01 -36.46 -34.36
N LEU A 537 1.02 -36.14 -33.07
CA LEU A 537 2.21 -35.67 -32.36
C LEU A 537 3.28 -36.75 -32.25
N TYR A 538 2.87 -37.99 -31.94
CA TYR A 538 3.78 -39.13 -31.84
C TYR A 538 4.46 -39.41 -33.19
N ARG A 539 3.70 -39.43 -34.29
CA ARG A 539 4.25 -39.59 -35.66
C ARG A 539 5.22 -38.47 -36.03
N LYS A 540 4.89 -37.21 -35.74
CA LYS A 540 5.79 -36.08 -36.02
C LYS A 540 7.12 -36.19 -35.26
N LYS A 541 7.08 -36.62 -34.00
CA LYS A 541 8.28 -36.80 -33.17
C LYS A 541 9.09 -38.03 -33.57
N ALA A 542 8.44 -39.14 -33.90
CA ALA A 542 9.08 -40.35 -34.42
C ALA A 542 9.82 -40.08 -35.75
N ASN A 543 9.20 -39.32 -36.67
CA ASN A 543 9.85 -38.91 -37.92
C ASN A 543 11.05 -37.98 -37.67
N LEU A 544 10.95 -37.07 -36.69
CA LEU A 544 12.07 -36.20 -36.33
C LEU A 544 13.25 -37.01 -35.77
N LEU A 545 12.96 -38.02 -34.94
CA LEU A 545 13.95 -38.94 -34.38
C LEU A 545 14.60 -39.81 -35.45
N SER A 546 13.80 -40.38 -36.36
CA SER A 546 14.30 -41.17 -37.48
C SER A 546 15.25 -40.35 -38.38
N ASN A 547 14.91 -39.09 -38.65
CA ASN A 547 15.78 -38.18 -39.39
C ASN A 547 17.09 -37.84 -38.65
N LEU A 548 17.06 -37.77 -37.32
CA LEU A 548 18.27 -37.53 -36.52
C LEU A 548 19.17 -38.77 -36.47
N VAL A 549 18.58 -39.97 -36.33
CA VAL A 549 19.33 -41.24 -36.40
C VAL A 549 20.01 -41.39 -37.75
N GLN A 550 19.29 -41.17 -38.86
CA GLN A 550 19.88 -41.21 -40.21
C GLN A 550 20.99 -40.17 -40.40
N LYS A 551 20.86 -38.98 -39.83
CA LYS A 551 21.92 -37.97 -39.86
C LYS A 551 23.15 -38.40 -39.08
N VAL A 552 22.97 -39.04 -37.93
CA VAL A 552 24.09 -39.53 -37.10
C VAL A 552 24.80 -40.70 -37.78
N GLU A 553 24.06 -41.61 -38.41
CA GLU A 553 24.62 -42.68 -39.23
C GLU A 553 25.46 -42.15 -40.41
N MET A 554 25.07 -41.01 -41.02
CA MET A 554 25.88 -40.37 -42.07
C MET A 554 27.25 -39.85 -41.60
N TYR A 555 27.48 -39.69 -40.30
CA TYR A 555 28.76 -39.27 -39.75
C TYR A 555 29.63 -40.44 -39.26
N ASP A 556 29.18 -41.70 -39.40
CA ASP A 556 30.01 -42.87 -39.10
C ASP A 556 30.95 -43.17 -40.29
N PRO A 557 32.28 -43.02 -40.13
CA PRO A 557 33.25 -43.25 -41.18
C PRO A 557 33.34 -44.71 -41.66
N LYS A 558 32.73 -45.68 -40.96
CA LYS A 558 32.70 -47.09 -41.38
C LYS A 558 31.69 -47.37 -42.51
N LEU A 559 30.66 -46.55 -42.65
CA LEU A 559 29.59 -46.76 -43.64
C LEU A 559 30.07 -46.57 -45.10
N PRO A 560 30.90 -45.56 -45.44
CA PRO A 560 31.57 -45.49 -46.73
C PRO A 560 32.48 -46.70 -47.00
N LEU A 561 33.26 -47.13 -46.00
CA LEU A 561 34.19 -48.27 -46.14
C LEU A 561 33.46 -49.59 -46.46
N SER A 562 32.26 -49.79 -45.89
CA SER A 562 31.42 -50.96 -46.15
C SER A 562 30.79 -51.02 -47.55
N ARG A 563 30.80 -49.91 -48.31
CA ARG A 563 30.23 -49.83 -49.67
C ARG A 563 31.28 -50.01 -50.77
N GLY A 564 32.48 -50.49 -50.41
CA GLY A 564 33.58 -50.73 -51.34
C GLY A 564 34.47 -49.51 -51.59
N TYR A 565 34.33 -48.45 -50.80
CA TYR A 565 35.27 -47.33 -50.79
C TYR A 565 36.43 -47.65 -49.83
N ALA A 566 37.64 -47.20 -50.16
CA ALA A 566 38.79 -47.30 -49.29
C ALA A 566 39.28 -45.90 -48.89
N MET A 567 39.78 -45.75 -47.67
CA MET A 567 40.32 -44.49 -47.18
C MET A 567 41.83 -44.50 -47.33
N ILE A 568 42.38 -43.56 -48.09
CA ILE A 568 43.81 -43.48 -48.34
C ILE A 568 44.42 -42.51 -47.32
N VAL A 569 45.46 -42.95 -46.61
CA VAL A 569 46.19 -42.16 -45.62
C VAL A 569 47.69 -42.14 -45.95
N ALA A 570 48.35 -41.06 -45.56
CA ALA A 570 49.81 -40.97 -45.55
C ALA A 570 50.38 -41.74 -44.35
N GLN A 571 51.70 -41.99 -44.34
CA GLN A 571 52.40 -42.72 -43.27
C GLN A 571 52.23 -42.11 -41.87
N ASP A 572 51.82 -40.84 -41.77
CA ASP A 572 51.51 -40.15 -40.52
C ASP A 572 50.03 -40.18 -40.15
N ASN A 573 49.27 -41.14 -40.71
CA ASN A 573 47.83 -41.34 -40.53
C ASN A 573 46.95 -40.15 -40.96
N ARG A 574 47.47 -39.23 -41.79
CA ARG A 574 46.66 -38.13 -42.35
C ARG A 574 45.90 -38.58 -43.60
N PRO A 575 44.59 -38.31 -43.72
CA PRO A 575 43.82 -38.67 -44.90
C PRO A 575 44.23 -37.86 -46.14
N LEU A 576 44.53 -38.57 -47.22
CA LEU A 576 44.87 -38.01 -48.52
C LEU A 576 43.59 -37.86 -49.34
N THR A 577 43.17 -36.62 -49.55
CA THR A 577 41.89 -36.30 -50.22
C THR A 577 42.08 -35.60 -51.57
N SER A 578 43.30 -35.16 -51.87
CA SER A 578 43.67 -34.52 -53.13
C SER A 578 44.97 -35.11 -53.67
N ILE A 579 45.07 -35.16 -54.99
CA ILE A 579 46.24 -35.66 -55.72
C ILE A 579 47.48 -34.78 -55.45
N GLU A 580 47.30 -33.48 -55.20
CA GLU A 580 48.38 -32.54 -54.89
C GLU A 580 49.09 -32.85 -53.55
N GLN A 581 48.43 -33.62 -52.68
CA GLN A 581 48.93 -33.96 -51.35
C GLN A 581 49.90 -35.15 -51.37
N VAL A 582 50.11 -35.74 -52.56
CA VAL A 582 50.89 -36.97 -52.74
C VAL A 582 52.01 -36.69 -53.74
N LYS A 583 53.19 -37.27 -53.50
CA LYS A 583 54.36 -37.19 -54.40
C LYS A 583 54.63 -38.53 -55.07
N GLU A 584 55.23 -38.51 -56.25
CA GLU A 584 55.68 -39.73 -56.92
C GLU A 584 56.76 -40.43 -56.06
N ASN A 585 56.71 -41.76 -56.05
CA ASN A 585 57.43 -42.69 -55.17
C ASN A 585 57.14 -42.60 -53.67
N GLN A 586 56.12 -41.86 -53.25
CA GLN A 586 55.69 -41.82 -51.87
C GLN A 586 54.92 -43.10 -51.49
N GLN A 587 55.22 -43.67 -50.32
CA GLN A 587 54.47 -44.77 -49.74
C GLN A 587 53.21 -44.24 -49.04
N ILE A 588 52.09 -44.91 -49.28
CA ILE A 588 50.76 -44.59 -48.76
C ILE A 588 50.11 -45.86 -48.20
N GLU A 589 49.17 -45.69 -47.28
CA GLU A 589 48.41 -46.80 -46.70
C GLU A 589 46.94 -46.67 -47.07
N ILE A 590 46.32 -47.77 -47.48
CA ILE A 590 44.94 -47.85 -47.93
C ILE A 590 44.16 -48.64 -46.88
N LEU A 591 43.29 -47.95 -46.16
CA LEU A 591 42.44 -48.51 -45.12
C LEU A 591 41.11 -48.98 -45.73
N MET A 592 40.81 -50.27 -45.54
CA MET A 592 39.56 -50.92 -45.95
C MET A 592 38.72 -51.28 -44.73
N GLN A 593 37.53 -51.85 -44.94
CA GLN A 593 36.61 -52.19 -43.86
C GLN A 593 37.19 -53.19 -42.83
N ASP A 594 38.08 -54.06 -43.27
CA ASP A 594 38.58 -55.24 -42.55
C ASP A 594 40.11 -55.24 -42.34
N GLY A 595 40.85 -54.29 -42.93
CA GLY A 595 42.30 -54.23 -42.81
C GLY A 595 42.94 -53.06 -43.54
N SER A 596 44.27 -53.04 -43.58
CA SER A 596 45.05 -52.03 -44.30
C SER A 596 46.01 -52.65 -45.31
N LEU A 597 46.33 -51.91 -46.37
CA LEU A 597 47.26 -52.30 -47.42
C LEU A 597 48.28 -51.18 -47.63
N GLU A 598 49.56 -51.54 -47.74
CA GLU A 598 50.60 -50.59 -48.11
C GLU A 598 50.75 -50.52 -49.64
N ALA A 599 50.86 -49.30 -50.18
CA ALA A 599 51.01 -49.05 -51.61
C ALA A 599 52.05 -47.95 -51.88
N HIS A 600 52.75 -48.02 -53.01
CA HIS A 600 53.67 -46.98 -53.46
C HIS A 600 53.09 -46.25 -54.68
N VAL A 601 53.17 -44.92 -54.68
CA VAL A 601 52.64 -44.09 -55.76
C VAL A 601 53.65 -44.01 -56.89
N ASN A 602 53.50 -44.86 -57.90
CA ASN A 602 54.45 -44.91 -59.02
C ASN A 602 54.34 -43.74 -59.99
N ARG A 603 53.15 -43.16 -60.17
CA ARG A 603 52.91 -42.05 -61.12
C ARG A 603 51.65 -41.26 -60.75
N ILE A 604 51.68 -39.94 -60.96
CA ILE A 604 50.55 -39.04 -60.67
C ILE A 604 50.03 -38.39 -61.98
N ASN A 605 48.76 -38.60 -62.29
CA ASN A 605 48.09 -37.97 -63.45
C ASN A 605 47.01 -36.98 -62.99
N ALA A 606 47.24 -35.69 -63.20
CA ALA A 606 46.33 -34.62 -62.78
C ALA A 606 45.09 -34.42 -63.69
N GLN A 607 45.09 -35.00 -64.89
CA GLN A 607 43.94 -34.97 -65.80
C GLN A 607 43.45 -36.39 -66.05
N SER A 608 42.38 -36.77 -65.35
CA SER A 608 41.55 -37.91 -65.74
C SER A 608 40.12 -37.42 -65.97
N GLU A 609 39.48 -37.92 -67.03
CA GLU A 609 38.07 -37.66 -67.39
C GLU A 609 37.05 -38.18 -66.35
N PHE A 610 37.47 -38.47 -65.13
CA PHE A 610 36.65 -39.06 -64.07
C PHE A 610 35.58 -38.09 -63.52
N GLY A 611 35.83 -36.77 -63.58
CA GLY A 611 34.92 -35.75 -63.06
C GLY A 611 33.58 -35.61 -63.81
N GLN A 612 33.50 -36.06 -65.08
CA GLN A 612 32.27 -35.93 -65.88
C GLN A 612 31.29 -37.12 -65.73
N LYS A 613 31.71 -38.26 -65.18
CA LYS A 613 30.87 -39.48 -65.10
C LYS A 613 30.00 -39.62 -63.83
N LEU A 614 30.21 -38.79 -62.80
CA LEU A 614 29.41 -38.80 -61.56
C LEU A 614 28.39 -37.66 -61.54
N SER A 615 27.31 -37.78 -62.32
CA SER A 615 26.22 -36.78 -62.34
C SER A 615 25.27 -36.93 -61.15
N ALA A 616 25.65 -36.42 -59.98
CA ALA A 616 24.72 -36.15 -58.87
C ALA A 616 24.31 -34.66 -58.79
N SER A 617 24.89 -33.79 -59.63
CA SER A 617 24.70 -32.34 -59.59
C SER A 617 23.28 -31.89 -60.00
N LYS A 618 22.67 -32.52 -61.02
CA LYS A 618 21.35 -32.11 -61.54
C LYS A 618 20.19 -32.27 -60.56
N ASN A 619 20.23 -33.27 -59.67
CA ASN A 619 19.17 -33.47 -58.66
C ASN A 619 19.31 -32.51 -57.47
N LEU A 620 20.55 -32.10 -57.16
CA LEU A 620 20.86 -31.21 -56.06
C LEU A 620 20.53 -29.75 -56.39
N GLU A 621 20.67 -29.35 -57.65
CA GLU A 621 20.18 -28.04 -58.14
C GLU A 621 18.66 -27.95 -58.10
N LYS A 622 17.93 -28.97 -58.57
CA LYS A 622 16.45 -29.00 -58.51
C LYS A 622 15.91 -28.84 -57.09
N LEU A 623 16.54 -29.50 -56.11
CA LEU A 623 16.17 -29.40 -54.69
C LEU A 623 16.48 -28.02 -54.09
N LYS A 624 17.54 -27.34 -54.55
CA LYS A 624 17.84 -25.96 -54.12
C LYS A 624 16.84 -24.95 -54.65
N THR A 625 16.40 -25.06 -55.91
CA THR A 625 15.35 -24.19 -56.48
C THR A 625 14.00 -24.34 -55.77
N LEU A 626 13.59 -25.58 -55.48
CA LEU A 626 12.36 -25.85 -54.72
C LEU A 626 12.39 -25.28 -53.29
N LEU A 627 13.58 -25.20 -52.70
CA LEU A 627 13.79 -24.66 -51.35
C LEU A 627 13.82 -23.12 -51.33
N GLU A 628 14.12 -22.47 -52.46
CA GLU A 628 13.98 -21.01 -52.61
C GLU A 628 12.54 -20.59 -52.92
N GLU A 629 11.80 -21.36 -53.70
CA GLU A 629 10.37 -21.11 -53.95
C GLU A 629 9.50 -21.24 -52.68
N LEU A 630 9.84 -22.16 -51.77
CA LEU A 630 9.16 -22.32 -50.48
C LEU A 630 9.49 -21.22 -49.44
N LYS A 631 10.48 -20.36 -49.72
CA LYS A 631 10.92 -19.27 -48.84
C LYS A 631 10.35 -17.90 -49.22
N ARG A 632 9.80 -17.75 -50.43
CA ARG A 632 8.98 -16.59 -50.84
C ARG A 632 7.52 -16.86 -50.49
#